data_AF-A0A7S3HAN6-F1
#
_entry.id   AF-A0A7S3HAN6-F1
#
_cell.length_a   1.000
_cell.length_b   1.000
_cell.length_c   1.000
_cell.angle_alpha   90.00
_cell.angle_beta   90.00
_cell.angle_gamma   90.00
#
_symmetry.space_group_name_H-M   'P 1'
#
loop_
_entity.id
_entity.type
_entity.pdbx_description
1 polymer ?
#
loop_
_entity_poly.entity_id
_entity_poly.type
_entity_poly.pdbx_seq_one_letter_code
_entity_poly.pdbx_strand_id
1 'polypeptide(L)'
;MASRYLITADKVVEGAVVPEKIKLKMARNATLLEEKTKAVSEAKTSLEEQRASLKKRTQEYEKEYADYSSKLVNLRREAKLGGNFFVEPEAKLLFVVRIVGIIKLSPKPRKVLQLLRLKQLHNGVFLK
;
A
#
# COMPACT_ATOMS: atom_id res chain seq x y z
N MET A 1 9.33 5.10 -20.68
CA MET A 1 9.19 3.62 -20.80
C MET A 1 7.87 3.19 -21.44
N ALA A 2 6.71 3.79 -21.12
CA ALA A 2 5.41 3.36 -21.66
C ALA A 2 5.23 3.54 -23.18
N SER A 3 5.85 4.56 -23.79
CA SER A 3 5.72 4.85 -25.22
C SER A 3 6.37 3.80 -26.14
N ARG A 4 7.35 3.03 -25.65
CA ARG A 4 8.06 2.00 -26.43
C ARG A 4 7.21 0.74 -26.66
N TYR A 5 6.20 0.50 -25.82
CA TYR A 5 5.32 -0.68 -25.89
C TYR A 5 3.91 -0.39 -26.41
N LEU A 6 3.68 0.82 -26.92
CA LEU A 6 2.48 1.20 -27.68
C LEU A 6 2.59 0.62 -29.10
N ILE A 7 2.34 -0.68 -29.20
CA ILE A 7 2.33 -1.41 -30.46
C ILE A 7 0.96 -1.19 -31.12
N THR A 8 0.92 -0.47 -32.24
CA THR A 8 -0.28 -0.36 -33.06
C THR A 8 -0.45 -1.63 -33.89
N ALA A 9 -1.66 -2.18 -33.92
CA ALA A 9 -2.01 -3.26 -34.83
C ALA A 9 -2.13 -2.68 -36.25
N ASP A 10 -1.05 -2.76 -37.02
CA ASP A 10 -1.07 -2.34 -38.42
C ASP A 10 -1.81 -3.43 -39.23
N LYS A 11 -3.07 -3.16 -39.62
CA LYS A 11 -3.87 -4.08 -40.45
C LYS A 11 -3.37 -4.04 -41.88
N VAL A 12 -2.70 -5.10 -42.33
CA VAL A 12 -2.29 -5.27 -43.73
C VAL A 12 -3.33 -6.16 -44.42
N VAL A 13 -3.84 -5.72 -45.58
CA VAL A 13 -4.78 -6.50 -46.40
C VAL A 13 -4.00 -7.56 -47.18
N GLU A 14 -4.43 -8.82 -47.12
CA GLU A 14 -3.80 -9.91 -47.86
C GLU A 14 -3.86 -9.65 -49.38
N GLY A 15 -2.71 -9.59 -50.04
CA GLY A 15 -2.59 -9.38 -51.49
C GLY A 15 -2.01 -8.02 -51.94
N ALA A 16 -1.79 -7.06 -51.03
CA ALA A 16 -1.17 -5.76 -51.36
C ALA A 16 0.36 -5.76 -51.18
N VAL A 17 1.09 -5.05 -52.07
CA VAL A 17 2.55 -4.88 -51.95
C VAL A 17 2.87 -4.02 -50.72
N VAL A 18 3.38 -4.65 -49.66
CA VAL A 18 3.71 -3.98 -48.40
C VAL A 18 4.98 -3.12 -48.55
N PRO A 19 4.92 -1.80 -48.28
CA PRO A 19 6.10 -0.94 -48.29
C PRO A 19 7.19 -1.38 -47.32
N GLU A 20 8.45 -1.21 -47.71
CA GLU A 20 9.64 -1.64 -46.95
C GLU A 20 9.70 -1.04 -45.53
N LYS A 21 9.31 0.24 -45.39
CA LYS A 21 9.21 0.92 -44.08
C LYS A 21 8.23 0.22 -43.12
N ILE A 22 7.15 -0.36 -43.65
CA ILE A 22 6.16 -1.09 -42.84
C ILE A 22 6.73 -2.45 -42.40
N LYS A 23 7.48 -3.14 -43.27
CA LYS A 23 8.17 -4.40 -42.92
C LYS A 23 9.16 -4.20 -41.76
N LEU A 24 9.96 -3.13 -41.80
CA LEU A 24 10.89 -2.77 -40.71
C LEU A 24 10.15 -2.43 -39.41
N LYS A 25 9.00 -1.76 -39.49
CA LYS A 25 8.14 -1.46 -38.32
C LYS A 25 7.55 -2.75 -37.71
N MET A 26 7.10 -3.70 -38.54
CA MET A 26 6.57 -4.99 -38.07
C MET A 26 7.65 -5.83 -37.37
N ALA A 27 8.85 -5.92 -37.93
CA ALA A 27 9.97 -6.64 -37.31
C ALA A 27 10.34 -6.04 -35.93
N ARG A 28 10.40 -4.70 -35.82
CA ARG A 28 10.63 -4.01 -34.55
C ARG A 28 9.48 -4.23 -33.55
N ASN A 29 8.25 -4.23 -34.01
CA ASN A 29 7.09 -4.45 -33.12
C ASN A 29 7.04 -5.88 -32.60
N ALA A 30 7.47 -6.87 -33.38
CA ALA A 30 7.57 -8.27 -32.96
C ALA A 30 8.55 -8.44 -31.79
N THR A 31 9.77 -7.87 -31.90
CA THR A 31 10.76 -7.95 -30.82
C THR A 31 10.29 -7.23 -29.55
N LEU A 32 9.68 -6.05 -29.68
CA LEU A 32 9.10 -5.32 -28.55
C LEU A 32 7.91 -6.05 -27.90
N LEU A 33 7.14 -6.81 -28.68
CA LEU A 33 6.06 -7.64 -28.16
C LEU A 33 6.60 -8.79 -27.32
N GLU A 34 7.65 -9.45 -27.79
CA GLU A 34 8.33 -10.52 -27.04
C GLU A 34 8.98 -10.01 -25.74
N GLU A 35 9.64 -8.86 -25.77
CA GLU A 35 10.18 -8.21 -24.56
C GLU A 35 9.06 -7.89 -23.56
N LYS A 36 7.93 -7.36 -24.06
CA LYS A 36 6.77 -7.03 -23.24
C LYS A 36 6.13 -8.27 -22.63
N THR A 37 5.94 -9.34 -23.40
CA THR A 37 5.30 -10.57 -22.89
C THR A 37 6.17 -11.22 -21.81
N LYS A 38 7.49 -11.25 -21.99
CA LYS A 38 8.45 -11.72 -20.98
C LYS A 38 8.39 -10.90 -19.70
N ALA A 39 8.50 -9.57 -19.80
CA ALA A 39 8.42 -8.68 -18.64
C ALA A 39 7.07 -8.79 -17.91
N VAL A 40 5.96 -8.95 -18.64
CA VAL A 40 4.64 -9.16 -18.06
C VAL A 40 4.53 -10.53 -17.38
N SER A 41 5.09 -11.60 -17.95
CA SER A 41 5.09 -12.91 -17.29
C SER A 41 5.89 -12.90 -15.99
N GLU A 42 7.07 -12.27 -15.98
CA GLU A 42 7.92 -12.14 -14.79
C GLU A 42 7.27 -11.26 -13.71
N ALA A 43 6.61 -10.17 -14.11
CA ALA A 43 5.86 -9.34 -13.17
C ALA A 43 4.65 -10.08 -12.58
N LYS A 44 4.01 -10.97 -13.36
CA LYS A 44 2.89 -11.79 -12.87
C LYS A 44 3.34 -12.81 -11.84
N THR A 45 4.41 -13.55 -12.12
CA THR A 45 4.94 -14.56 -11.18
C THR A 45 5.39 -13.91 -9.87
N SER A 46 6.15 -12.81 -9.94
CA SER A 46 6.60 -12.10 -8.72
C SER A 46 5.43 -11.52 -7.91
N LEU A 47 4.37 -11.05 -8.57
CA LEU A 47 3.17 -10.55 -7.90
C LEU A 47 2.36 -11.69 -7.24
N GLU A 48 2.29 -12.86 -7.87
CA GLU A 48 1.68 -14.05 -7.28
C GLU A 48 2.40 -14.51 -6.02
N GLU A 49 3.74 -14.55 -6.05
CA GLU A 49 4.57 -14.84 -4.88
C GLU A 49 4.36 -13.81 -3.77
N GLN A 50 4.34 -12.52 -4.11
CA GLN A 50 4.06 -11.45 -3.15
C GLN A 50 2.67 -11.60 -2.51
N ARG A 51 1.63 -11.90 -3.29
CA ARG A 51 0.27 -12.14 -2.78
C ARG A 51 0.22 -13.35 -1.85
N ALA A 52 0.91 -14.45 -2.22
CA ALA A 52 0.98 -15.64 -1.37
C ALA A 52 1.67 -15.32 -0.03
N SER A 53 2.76 -14.54 -0.06
CA SER A 53 3.45 -14.10 1.15
C SER A 53 2.59 -13.17 2.02
N LEU A 54 1.86 -12.23 1.41
CA LEU A 54 0.98 -11.30 2.10
C LEU A 54 -0.15 -12.06 2.80
N LYS A 55 -0.76 -13.04 2.12
CA LYS A 55 -1.82 -13.87 2.70
C LYS A 55 -1.35 -14.60 3.96
N LYS A 56 -0.13 -15.16 3.96
CA LYS A 56 0.45 -15.82 5.14
C LYS A 56 0.65 -14.83 6.29
N ARG A 57 1.23 -13.66 6.02
CA ARG A 57 1.45 -12.60 7.02
C ARG A 57 0.14 -12.07 7.62
N THR A 58 -0.90 -11.89 6.81
CA THR A 58 -2.22 -11.46 7.32
C THR A 58 -2.80 -12.49 8.30
N GLN A 59 -2.65 -13.79 8.02
CA GLN A 59 -3.10 -14.85 8.91
C GLN A 59 -2.30 -14.88 10.22
N GLU A 60 -1.00 -14.62 10.17
CA GLU A 60 -0.14 -14.51 11.35
C GLU A 60 -0.56 -13.33 12.23
N TYR A 61 -0.72 -12.14 11.65
CA TYR A 61 -1.13 -10.95 12.42
C TYR A 61 -2.52 -11.11 13.06
N GLU A 62 -3.48 -11.72 12.38
CA GLU A 62 -4.81 -11.98 12.95
C GLU A 62 -4.73 -12.86 14.19
N LYS A 63 -3.91 -13.93 14.15
CA LYS A 63 -3.66 -14.80 15.30
C LYS A 63 -2.98 -14.04 16.43
N GLU A 64 -1.96 -13.24 16.12
CA GLU A 64 -1.25 -12.43 17.11
C GLU A 64 -2.18 -11.45 17.84
N TYR A 65 -3.08 -10.76 17.13
CA TYR A 65 -4.05 -9.85 17.75
C TYR A 65 -5.08 -10.59 18.60
N ALA A 66 -5.60 -11.74 18.13
CA ALA A 66 -6.52 -12.57 18.90
C ALA A 66 -5.88 -13.09 20.19
N ASP A 67 -4.66 -13.62 20.09
CA ASP A 67 -3.87 -14.11 21.23
C ASP A 67 -3.54 -12.99 22.21
N TYR A 68 -3.18 -11.80 21.72
CA TYR A 68 -2.91 -10.65 22.58
C TYR A 68 -4.15 -10.21 23.37
N SER A 69 -5.32 -10.16 22.71
CA SER A 69 -6.57 -9.76 23.36
C SER A 69 -7.00 -10.76 24.45
N SER A 70 -6.90 -12.07 24.17
CA SER A 70 -7.24 -13.12 25.12
C SER A 70 -6.27 -13.16 26.30
N LYS A 71 -4.95 -12.99 26.05
CA LYS A 71 -3.93 -12.86 27.11
C LYS A 71 -4.23 -11.69 28.05
N LEU A 72 -4.55 -10.50 27.53
CA LEU A 72 -4.91 -9.35 28.37
C LEU A 72 -6.12 -9.64 29.26
N VAL A 73 -7.15 -10.32 28.73
CA VAL A 73 -8.33 -10.69 29.53
C VAL A 73 -7.98 -11.71 30.61
N ASN A 74 -7.16 -12.72 30.28
CA ASN A 74 -6.74 -13.74 31.23
C ASN A 74 -5.91 -13.14 32.37
N LEU A 75 -4.94 -12.27 32.05
CA LEU A 75 -4.12 -11.58 33.07
C LEU A 75 -4.96 -10.72 34.01
N ARG A 76 -5.97 -10.01 33.49
CA ARG A 76 -6.94 -9.28 34.33
C ARG A 76 -7.72 -10.21 35.26
N ARG A 77 -8.13 -11.39 34.77
CA ARG A 77 -8.87 -12.38 35.56
C ARG A 77 -8.00 -13.03 36.63
N GLU A 78 -6.78 -13.42 36.29
CA GLU A 78 -5.79 -14.01 37.21
C GLU A 78 -5.45 -13.03 38.34
N ALA A 79 -5.21 -11.76 38.01
CA ALA A 79 -4.97 -10.73 39.01
C ALA A 79 -6.18 -10.57 39.94
N LYS A 80 -7.40 -10.51 39.38
CA LYS A 80 -8.65 -10.43 40.16
C LYS A 80 -8.85 -11.64 41.08
N LEU A 81 -8.53 -12.85 40.62
CA LEU A 81 -8.60 -14.09 41.42
C LEU A 81 -7.57 -14.07 42.55
N GLY A 82 -6.36 -13.61 42.28
CA GLY A 82 -5.29 -13.47 43.26
C GLY A 82 -5.43 -12.26 44.21
N GLY A 83 -6.48 -11.47 44.08
CA GLY A 83 -6.68 -10.23 44.86
C GLY A 83 -5.69 -9.10 44.51
N ASN A 84 -4.94 -9.25 43.41
CA ASN A 84 -3.94 -8.29 42.93
C ASN A 84 -4.50 -7.40 41.82
N PHE A 85 -3.83 -6.29 41.54
CA PHE A 85 -4.19 -5.37 40.45
C PHE A 85 -3.29 -5.59 39.25
N PHE A 86 -3.89 -5.71 38.06
CA PHE A 86 -3.18 -5.77 36.79
C PHE A 86 -3.14 -4.37 36.16
N VAL A 87 -1.94 -3.80 36.02
CA VAL A 87 -1.73 -2.53 35.32
C VAL A 87 -1.52 -2.82 33.84
N GLU A 88 -2.39 -2.27 33.00
CA GLU A 88 -2.33 -2.45 31.56
C GLU A 88 -1.15 -1.68 30.96
N PRO A 89 -0.55 -2.19 29.86
CA PRO A 89 0.50 -1.47 29.16
C PRO A 89 -0.01 -0.15 28.58
N GLU A 90 0.78 0.91 28.70
CA GLU A 90 0.47 2.21 28.12
C GLU A 90 0.40 2.16 26.58
N ALA A 91 -0.47 3.01 26.01
CA ALA A 91 -0.66 3.08 24.57
C ALA A 91 0.59 3.64 23.87
N LYS A 92 1.11 2.91 22.88
CA LYS A 92 2.32 3.28 22.11
C LYS A 92 2.06 4.18 20.91
N LEU A 93 0.78 4.35 20.53
CA LEU A 93 0.36 5.09 19.35
C LEU A 93 -0.88 5.89 19.69
N LEU A 94 -0.94 7.11 19.16
CA LEU A 94 -2.06 8.02 19.33
C LEU A 94 -2.60 8.42 17.96
N PHE A 95 -3.92 8.44 17.81
CA PHE A 95 -4.56 9.02 16.63
C PHE A 95 -5.06 10.42 16.97
N VAL A 96 -4.43 11.44 16.40
CA VAL A 96 -4.74 12.85 16.70
C VAL A 96 -5.50 13.48 15.55
N VAL A 97 -6.65 14.09 15.85
CA VAL A 97 -7.50 14.78 14.88
C VAL A 97 -7.53 16.28 15.16
N ARG A 98 -7.46 17.09 14.11
CA ARG A 98 -7.61 18.54 14.23
C ARG A 98 -9.08 18.94 14.32
N ILE A 99 -9.47 19.48 15.47
CA ILE A 99 -10.83 19.97 15.75
C ILE A 99 -11.00 21.49 15.59
N VAL A 100 -9.91 22.26 15.67
CA VAL A 100 -9.95 23.73 15.55
C VAL A 100 -9.61 24.16 14.13
N GLY A 101 -10.34 25.16 13.62
CA GLY A 101 -10.08 25.79 12.33
C GLY A 101 -8.75 26.56 12.26
N ILE A 102 -8.55 27.34 11.20
CA ILE A 102 -7.29 28.09 10.96
C ILE A 102 -7.32 29.46 11.63
N ILE A 103 -8.51 30.07 11.71
CA ILE A 103 -8.71 31.43 12.20
C ILE A 103 -8.60 31.46 13.74
N LYS A 104 -8.09 32.59 14.29
CA LYS A 104 -7.92 32.82 15.74
C LYS A 104 -6.98 31.84 16.47
N LEU A 105 -6.00 31.28 15.77
CA LEU A 105 -4.97 30.43 16.37
C LEU A 105 -3.67 31.22 16.58
N SER A 106 -3.11 31.18 17.79
CA SER A 106 -1.83 31.86 18.07
C SER A 106 -0.66 31.21 17.31
N PRO A 107 0.45 31.93 17.06
CA PRO A 107 1.54 31.44 16.21
C PRO A 107 2.18 30.13 16.71
N LYS A 108 2.31 29.96 18.03
CA LYS A 108 2.92 28.77 18.64
C LYS A 108 2.13 27.47 18.39
N PRO A 109 0.84 27.34 18.78
CA PRO A 109 0.04 26.16 18.47
C PRO A 109 -0.14 25.97 16.95
N ARG A 110 -0.23 27.06 16.17
CA ARG A 110 -0.25 26.97 14.70
C ARG A 110 0.99 26.27 14.17
N LYS A 111 2.17 26.58 14.70
CA LYS A 111 3.43 25.93 14.31
C LYS A 111 3.49 24.48 14.76
N VAL A 112 3.01 24.15 15.96
CA VAL A 112 2.94 22.76 16.44
C VAL A 112 2.07 21.91 15.52
N LEU A 113 0.87 22.38 15.15
CA LEU A 113 -0.01 21.65 14.22
C LEU A 113 0.62 21.47 12.84
N GLN A 114 1.42 22.43 12.37
CA GLN A 114 2.16 22.29 11.12
C GLN A 114 3.22 21.17 11.20
N LEU A 115 3.96 21.08 12.32
CA LEU A 115 4.95 20.02 12.53
C LEU A 115 4.30 18.63 12.62
N LEU A 116 3.14 18.55 13.26
CA LEU A 116 2.32 17.33 13.32
C LEU A 116 1.63 16.99 11.98
N ARG A 117 1.77 17.85 10.95
CA ARG A 117 1.13 17.73 9.62
C ARG A 117 -0.39 17.89 9.63
N LEU A 118 -0.95 18.48 10.68
CA LEU A 118 -2.38 18.76 10.86
C LEU A 118 -2.76 20.15 10.31
N LYS A 119 -2.73 20.31 8.97
CA LYS A 119 -2.91 21.61 8.31
C LYS A 119 -4.38 22.04 8.12
N GLN A 120 -5.29 21.08 7.95
CA GLN A 120 -6.71 21.35 7.71
C GLN A 120 -7.58 20.78 8.84
N LEU A 121 -8.80 21.29 8.93
CA LEU A 121 -9.81 20.79 9.85
C LEU A 121 -10.14 19.33 9.51
N HIS A 122 -10.38 18.50 10.53
CA HIS A 122 -10.67 17.07 10.41
C HIS A 122 -9.55 16.20 9.81
N ASN A 123 -8.34 16.73 9.64
CA ASN A 123 -7.19 15.89 9.35
C ASN A 123 -6.83 15.04 10.58
N GLY A 124 -6.50 13.77 10.33
CA GLY A 124 -6.03 12.82 11.34
C GLY A 124 -4.63 12.30 11.02
N VAL A 125 -3.77 12.17 12.04
CA VAL A 125 -2.41 11.63 11.91
C VAL A 125 -2.11 10.71 13.08
N PHE A 126 -1.43 9.57 12.80
CA PHE A 126 -0.86 8.72 13.84
C PHE A 126 0.45 9.32 14.35
N LEU A 127 0.54 9.48 15.67
CA LEU A 127 1.75 9.85 16.40
C LEU A 127 2.24 8.66 17.23
N LYS A 128 3.54 8.63 17.47
CA LYS A 128 4.20 7.73 18.41
C LYS A 128 4.31 8.41 19.77
#